data_AF-A0A4R3VP30-F1
#
_entry.id   AF-A0A4R3VP30-F1
#
_cell.length_a   1.000
_cell.length_b   1.000
_cell.length_c   1.000
_cell.angle_alpha   90.00
_cell.angle_beta   90.00
_cell.angle_gamma   90.00
#
_symmetry.space_group_name_H-M   'P 1'
#
loop_
_entity.id
_entity.type
_entity.pdbx_description
1 polymer ?
#
loop_
_entity_poly.entity_id
_entity_poly.type
_entity_poly.pdbx_seq_one_letter_code
_entity_poly.pdbx_strand_id
1 'polypeptide(L)'
;MIQNYILNTPVASFIFAITIATSIYAFSYPHILGKMMLHPYGIQRDRARAYTVFTSGLVHADWGHLLFNMFTFYFFGFALEQYFVAANGQIGHLYFALLYIISLVLSDIPTIIQQKNNP
;
A
#
# COMPACT_ATOMS: atom_id res chain seq x y z
N MET A 1 -16.30 -10.17 -16.09
CA MET A 1 -16.07 -8.87 -15.42
C MET A 1 -14.90 -8.97 -14.43
N ILE A 2 -15.04 -9.60 -13.26
CA ILE A 2 -13.95 -9.72 -12.27
C ILE A 2 -12.75 -10.52 -12.78
N GLN A 3 -13.00 -11.65 -13.47
CA GLN A 3 -11.93 -12.48 -14.05
C GLN A 3 -11.02 -11.69 -15.01
N ASN A 4 -11.56 -10.69 -15.72
CA ASN A 4 -10.74 -9.87 -16.62
C ASN A 4 -9.78 -8.97 -15.86
N TYR A 5 -10.15 -8.45 -14.68
CA TYR A 5 -9.23 -7.69 -13.84
C TYR A 5 -8.11 -8.57 -13.30
N ILE A 6 -8.45 -9.76 -12.81
CA ILE A 6 -7.46 -10.67 -12.24
C ILE A 6 -6.44 -11.11 -13.32
N LEU A 7 -6.92 -11.39 -14.54
CA LEU A 7 -6.05 -11.87 -15.61
C LEU A 7 -5.22 -10.77 -16.27
N ASN A 8 -5.77 -9.57 -16.46
CA ASN A 8 -5.08 -8.48 -17.17
C ASN A 8 -4.34 -7.51 -16.25
N THR A 9 -4.68 -7.50 -14.97
CA THR A 9 -4.08 -6.63 -13.94
C THR A 9 -3.87 -7.41 -12.64
N PRO A 10 -3.08 -8.50 -12.68
CA PRO A 10 -2.90 -9.39 -11.54
C PRO A 10 -2.26 -8.67 -10.35
N VAL A 11 -1.30 -7.78 -10.58
CA VAL A 11 -0.57 -7.10 -9.51
C VAL A 11 -1.47 -6.10 -8.80
N ALA A 12 -2.19 -5.25 -9.54
CA ALA A 12 -3.13 -4.30 -8.97
C ALA A 12 -4.27 -5.01 -8.26
N SER A 13 -4.79 -6.11 -8.83
CA SER A 13 -5.84 -6.92 -8.18
C SER A 13 -5.38 -7.48 -6.85
N PHE A 14 -4.15 -8.01 -6.78
CA PHE A 14 -3.58 -8.54 -5.55
C PHE A 14 -3.43 -7.46 -4.48
N ILE A 15 -2.81 -6.33 -4.83
CA ILE A 15 -2.61 -5.17 -3.93
C ILE A 15 -3.96 -4.68 -3.40
N PHE A 16 -4.93 -4.48 -4.30
CA PHE A 16 -6.26 -4.00 -3.94
C PHE A 16 -6.95 -4.94 -2.93
N ALA A 17 -6.94 -6.25 -3.22
CA ALA A 17 -7.56 -7.24 -2.36
C ALA A 17 -6.86 -7.37 -1.00
N ILE A 18 -5.51 -7.42 -0.98
CA ILE A 18 -4.77 -7.59 0.28
C ILE A 18 -4.89 -6.35 1.16
N THR A 19 -4.88 -5.14 0.61
CA THR A 19 -5.05 -3.89 1.37
C THR A 19 -6.44 -3.81 2.00
N ILE A 20 -7.50 -4.15 1.26
CA ILE A 20 -8.86 -4.19 1.81
C ILE A 20 -8.95 -5.25 2.92
N ALA A 21 -8.49 -6.47 2.66
CA ALA A 21 -8.59 -7.58 3.61
C ALA A 21 -7.82 -7.27 4.91
N THR A 22 -6.58 -6.80 4.79
CA THR A 22 -5.74 -6.48 5.95
C THR A 22 -6.26 -5.26 6.72
N SER A 23 -6.78 -4.24 6.05
CA SER A 23 -7.37 -3.07 6.71
C SER A 23 -8.65 -3.44 7.48
N ILE A 24 -9.58 -4.19 6.87
CA ILE A 24 -10.80 -4.66 7.56
C ILE A 24 -10.47 -5.53 8.76
N TYR A 25 -9.49 -6.43 8.61
CA TYR A 25 -9.01 -7.25 9.71
C TYR A 25 -8.42 -6.37 10.83
N ALA A 26 -7.55 -5.41 10.50
CA ALA A 26 -6.92 -4.51 11.46
C ALA A 26 -7.95 -3.62 12.19
N PHE A 27 -9.02 -3.18 11.53
CA PHE A 27 -10.12 -2.43 12.18
C PHE A 27 -10.80 -3.22 13.29
N SER A 28 -10.83 -4.55 13.18
CA SER A 28 -11.41 -5.43 14.21
C SER A 28 -10.47 -5.65 15.39
N TYR A 29 -9.17 -5.36 15.23
CA TYR A 29 -8.13 -5.65 16.22
C TYR A 29 -7.18 -4.45 16.38
N PRO A 30 -7.47 -3.51 17.30
CA PRO A 30 -6.66 -2.30 17.50
C PRO A 30 -5.18 -2.57 17.77
N HIS A 31 -4.87 -3.69 18.44
CA HIS A 31 -3.50 -4.11 18.71
C HIS A 31 -2.72 -4.54 17.45
N ILE A 32 -3.40 -5.00 16.41
CA ILE A 32 -2.82 -5.34 15.10
C ILE A 32 -2.63 -4.07 14.31
N LEU A 33 -3.65 -3.21 14.28
CA LEU A 33 -3.57 -1.91 13.62
C LEU A 33 -2.37 -1.10 14.13
N GLY A 34 -2.21 -0.95 15.45
CA GLY A 34 -1.09 -0.22 16.03
C GLY A 34 0.29 -0.81 15.75
N LYS A 35 0.39 -2.13 15.50
CA LYS A 35 1.65 -2.77 15.10
C LYS A 35 1.99 -2.56 13.63
N MET A 36 0.97 -2.47 12.77
CA MET A 36 1.16 -2.35 11.33
C MET A 36 1.27 -0.90 10.85
N MET A 37 0.71 0.06 11.60
CA MET A 37 0.82 1.49 11.30
C MET A 37 2.27 1.99 11.37
N LEU A 38 2.57 2.98 10.54
CA LEU A 38 3.86 3.65 10.53
C LEU A 38 4.15 4.23 11.92
N HIS A 39 5.34 3.97 12.45
CA HIS A 39 5.75 4.47 13.75
C HIS A 39 7.04 5.31 13.66
N PRO A 40 6.99 6.55 13.10
CA PRO A 40 8.15 7.39 12.81
C PRO A 40 9.14 7.53 13.97
N TYR A 41 8.62 7.86 15.16
CA TYR A 41 9.41 8.01 16.38
C TYR A 41 10.13 6.73 16.79
N GLY A 42 9.49 5.59 16.53
CA GLY A 42 9.98 4.26 16.91
C GLY A 42 11.03 3.75 15.94
N ILE A 43 10.88 3.98 14.64
CA ILE A 43 11.83 3.55 13.60
C ILE A 43 13.22 4.14 13.85
N GLN A 44 13.31 5.39 14.31
CA GLN A 44 14.61 6.02 14.60
C GLN A 44 15.34 5.38 15.80
N ARG A 45 14.59 4.81 16.74
CA ARG A 45 15.11 4.31 18.03
C ARG A 45 15.25 2.78 18.04
N ASP A 46 14.40 2.09 17.28
CA ASP A 46 14.33 0.65 17.21
C ASP A 46 14.17 0.21 15.75
N ARG A 47 15.25 -0.36 15.20
CA ARG A 47 15.26 -0.87 13.82
C ARG A 47 14.29 -2.02 13.62
N ALA A 48 13.87 -2.70 14.68
CA ALA A 48 12.85 -3.75 14.58
C ALA A 48 11.51 -3.19 14.10
N ARG A 49 11.27 -1.87 14.13
CA ARG A 49 10.06 -1.22 13.60
C ARG A 49 10.14 -0.84 12.11
N ALA A 50 11.25 -1.11 11.42
CA ALA A 50 11.41 -0.77 10.01
C ALA A 50 10.38 -1.47 9.09
N TYR A 51 9.82 -2.63 9.50
CA TYR A 51 8.75 -3.29 8.75
C TYR A 51 7.49 -2.42 8.63
N THR A 52 7.30 -1.46 9.55
CA THR A 52 6.13 -0.57 9.53
C THR A 52 6.09 0.34 8.32
N VAL A 53 7.22 0.54 7.61
CA VAL A 53 7.26 1.27 6.32
C VAL A 53 6.53 0.51 5.22
N PHE A 54 6.51 -0.83 5.28
CA PHE A 54 5.79 -1.64 4.30
C PHE A 54 4.37 -1.97 4.76
N THR A 55 4.21 -2.30 6.04
CA THR A 55 2.89 -2.67 6.57
C THR A 55 1.95 -1.48 6.69
N SER A 56 2.48 -0.24 6.82
CA SER A 56 1.69 1.00 6.83
C SER A 56 0.87 1.16 5.55
N GLY A 57 1.41 0.77 4.39
CA GLY A 57 0.68 0.85 3.12
C GLY A 57 -0.43 -0.20 2.96
N LEU A 58 -0.46 -1.22 3.83
CA LEU A 58 -1.48 -2.28 3.81
C LEU A 58 -2.66 -1.97 4.74
N VAL A 59 -2.42 -1.26 5.84
CA VAL A 59 -3.47 -0.90 6.82
C VAL A 59 -3.82 0.58 6.78
N HIS A 60 -5.08 0.90 7.05
CA HIS A 60 -5.58 2.28 7.10
C HIS A 60 -6.06 2.60 8.51
N ALA A 61 -6.13 3.89 8.85
CA ALA A 61 -6.54 4.32 10.19
C ALA A 61 -8.06 4.21 10.42
N ASP A 62 -8.86 4.40 9.36
CA ASP A 62 -10.31 4.35 9.41
C ASP A 62 -10.93 4.04 8.03
N TRP A 63 -12.25 3.83 8.02
CA TRP A 63 -13.04 3.52 6.83
C TRP A 63 -12.98 4.60 5.75
N GLY A 64 -12.91 5.88 6.13
CA GLY A 64 -12.84 7.00 5.18
C GLY A 64 -11.53 7.01 4.43
N HIS A 65 -10.41 6.85 5.15
CA HIS A 65 -9.08 6.72 4.55
C HIS A 65 -8.98 5.50 3.62
N LEU A 66 -9.46 4.33 4.08
CA LEU A 66 -9.48 3.13 3.24
C LEU A 66 -10.31 3.34 1.97
N LEU A 67 -11.52 3.89 2.10
CA LEU A 67 -12.43 4.11 0.98
C LEU A 67 -11.81 5.07 -0.04
N PHE A 68 -11.26 6.21 0.40
CA PHE A 68 -10.64 7.18 -0.50
C PHE A 68 -9.45 6.58 -1.27
N ASN A 69 -8.60 5.84 -0.57
CA ASN A 69 -7.43 5.22 -1.19
C ASN A 69 -7.83 4.11 -2.16
N MET A 70 -8.79 3.26 -1.80
CA MET A 70 -9.26 2.20 -2.71
C MET A 70 -10.05 2.77 -3.89
N PHE A 71 -10.83 3.83 -3.68
CA PHE A 71 -11.47 4.56 -4.78
C PHE A 71 -10.42 5.11 -5.76
N THR A 72 -9.40 5.80 -5.25
CA THR A 72 -8.31 6.34 -6.06
C THR A 72 -7.55 5.21 -6.77
N PHE A 73 -7.18 4.15 -6.05
CA PHE A 73 -6.49 3.00 -6.62
C PHE A 73 -7.32 2.33 -7.72
N TYR A 74 -8.63 2.24 -7.56
CA TYR A 74 -9.51 1.64 -8.56
C TYR A 74 -9.41 2.38 -9.92
N PHE A 75 -9.43 3.71 -9.90
CA PHE A 75 -9.36 4.51 -11.13
C PHE A 75 -7.96 4.62 -11.72
N PHE A 76 -6.92 4.66 -10.87
CA PHE A 76 -5.55 4.91 -11.33
C PHE A 76 -4.68 3.64 -11.38
N GLY A 77 -4.71 2.81 -10.33
CA GLY A 77 -3.84 1.64 -10.20
C GLY A 77 -4.03 0.60 -11.29
N PHE A 78 -5.27 0.18 -11.52
CA PHE A 78 -5.60 -0.78 -12.59
C PHE A 78 -5.26 -0.24 -13.98
N ALA A 79 -5.65 1.02 -14.25
CA ALA A 79 -5.35 1.66 -15.54
C ALA A 79 -3.84 1.81 -15.77
N LEU A 80 -3.07 2.09 -14.72
CA LEU A 80 -1.63 2.25 -14.80
C LEU A 80 -0.91 0.93 -15.08
N GLU A 81 -1.32 -0.18 -14.46
CA GLU A 81 -0.78 -1.51 -14.79
C GLU A 81 -1.07 -1.86 -16.26
N GLN A 82 -2.30 -1.63 -16.73
CA GLN A 82 -2.66 -1.83 -18.14
C GLN A 82 -1.81 -0.98 -19.08
N TYR A 83 -1.57 0.29 -18.73
CA TYR A 83 -0.72 1.17 -19.50
C TYR A 83 0.72 0.63 -19.62
N PHE A 84 1.31 0.19 -18.50
CA PHE A 84 2.65 -0.40 -18.53
C PHE A 84 2.69 -1.66 -19.39
N VAL A 85 1.68 -2.53 -19.31
CA VAL A 85 1.58 -3.76 -20.10
C VAL A 85 1.36 -3.46 -21.58
N ALA A 86 0.53 -2.48 -21.91
CA ALA A 86 0.32 -2.05 -23.29
C ALA A 86 1.60 -1.47 -23.92
N ALA A 87 2.38 -0.71 -23.13
CA ALA A 87 3.61 -0.08 -23.61
C ALA A 87 4.83 -1.03 -23.67
N ASN A 88 4.90 -2.04 -22.79
CA ASN A 88 6.11 -2.86 -22.60
C ASN A 88 5.86 -4.37 -22.76
N GLY A 89 4.64 -4.80 -23.03
CA GLY A 89 4.25 -6.21 -22.96
C GLY A 89 4.19 -6.73 -21.53
N GLN A 90 4.31 -8.04 -21.33
CA GLN A 90 4.10 -8.69 -20.01
C GLN A 90 5.05 -8.19 -18.91
N ILE A 91 6.24 -7.67 -19.24
CA ILE A 91 7.14 -7.06 -18.24
C ILE A 91 6.53 -5.81 -17.59
N GLY A 92 5.51 -5.21 -18.20
CA GLY A 92 4.79 -4.07 -17.65
C GLY A 92 4.17 -4.33 -16.26
N HIS A 93 3.76 -5.57 -15.97
CA HIS A 93 3.32 -5.95 -14.62
C HIS A 93 4.41 -5.73 -13.57
N LEU A 94 5.65 -6.09 -13.91
CA LEU A 94 6.81 -5.89 -13.02
C LEU A 94 7.13 -4.41 -12.84
N TYR A 95 7.03 -3.61 -13.90
CA TYR A 95 7.24 -2.16 -13.82
C TYR A 95 6.21 -1.49 -12.91
N PHE A 96 4.94 -1.87 -13.03
CA PHE A 96 3.90 -1.43 -12.11
C PHE A 96 4.19 -1.86 -10.67
N ALA A 97 4.58 -3.12 -10.44
CA ALA A 97 4.92 -3.62 -9.12
C ALA A 97 6.07 -2.84 -8.46
N LEU A 98 7.15 -2.61 -9.21
CA LEU A 98 8.32 -1.85 -8.74
C LEU A 98 7.94 -0.40 -8.45
N LEU A 99 7.18 0.23 -9.35
CA LEU A 99 6.68 1.58 -9.13
C LEU A 99 5.87 1.64 -7.84
N TYR A 100 4.93 0.72 -7.63
CA TYR A 100 4.10 0.70 -6.43
C TYR A 100 4.93 0.53 -5.16
N ILE A 101 5.85 -0.44 -5.12
CA ILE A 101 6.69 -0.71 -3.94
C ILE A 101 7.60 0.50 -3.64
N ILE A 102 8.21 1.08 -4.66
CA ILE A 102 9.09 2.26 -4.49
C ILE A 102 8.26 3.46 -4.01
N SER A 103 7.12 3.73 -4.65
CA SER A 103 6.23 4.83 -4.25
C SER A 103 5.74 4.68 -2.81
N LEU A 104 5.42 3.46 -2.36
CA LEU A 104 5.02 3.17 -0.99
C LEU A 104 6.14 3.51 0.02
N VAL A 105 7.39 3.09 -0.26
CA VAL A 105 8.51 3.42 0.62
C VAL A 105 8.81 4.93 0.60
N LEU A 106 8.82 5.55 -0.58
CA LEU A 106 9.13 6.97 -0.73
C LEU A 106 8.05 7.88 -0.11
N SER A 107 6.77 7.48 -0.12
CA SER A 107 5.70 8.26 0.50
C SER A 107 5.83 8.39 2.01
N ASP A 108 6.48 7.42 2.67
CA ASP A 108 6.65 7.42 4.12
C ASP A 108 7.86 8.25 4.59
N ILE A 109 8.85 8.50 3.71
CA ILE A 109 10.08 9.23 4.06
C ILE A 109 9.79 10.63 4.65
N PRO A 110 8.97 11.49 4.02
CA PRO A 110 8.68 12.81 4.58
C PRO A 110 8.06 12.72 5.97
N THR A 111 7.12 11.78 6.17
CA THR A 111 6.44 11.55 7.45
C THR A 111 7.43 11.07 8.51
N ILE A 112 8.31 10.13 8.16
CA ILE A 112 9.36 9.64 9.06
C ILE A 112 10.27 10.79 9.49
N ILE A 113 10.75 11.61 8.56
CA ILE A 113 11.66 12.73 8.86
C ILE A 113 10.99 13.77 9.75
N GLN A 114 9.74 14.13 9.46
CA GLN A 114 8.98 15.15 10.20
C GLN A 114 8.60 14.68 11.61
N GLN A 115 8.19 13.42 11.74
CA GLN A 115 7.60 12.88 12.98
C GLN A 115 8.58 12.05 13.83
N LYS A 116 9.86 11.93 13.44
CA LYS A 116 10.88 11.14 14.18
C LYS A 116 11.09 11.55 15.64
N ASN A 117 10.75 12.79 16.00
CA ASN A 117 10.90 13.32 17.35
C ASN A 117 9.58 13.52 18.09
N ASN A 118 8.45 13.12 17.50
CA ASN A 118 7.11 13.27 18.08
C ASN A 118 6.66 11.95 18.73
N PRO A 119 6.66 11.83 20.08
CA PRO A 119 6.35 10.59 20.80
C PRO A 119 4.87 10.20 20.75
#